data_AF-A0A965TQI7-F1
#
_entry.id   AF-A0A965TQI7-F1
#
_cell.length_a   1.000
_cell.length_b   1.000
_cell.length_c   1.000
_cell.angle_alpha   90.00
_cell.angle_beta   90.00
_cell.angle_gamma   90.00
#
_symmetry.space_group_name_H-M   'P 1'
#
loop_
_entity.id
_entity.type
_entity.pdbx_description
1 polymer ?
#
loop_
_entity_poly.entity_id
_entity_poly.type
_entity_poly.pdbx_seq_one_letter_code
_entity_poly.pdbx_strand_id
1 'polypeptide(L)'
;MKQDLSRAFSEQINKEYFSAFLYLAMSNYFAGNGLKGSANWTYVQYQEELAHAQNLVHYLHARSESVSFAELADPSGAWSSPLEVFEAVLEHEKLVTESIGNLATLAMQSGDHAAYIFLQWYVTEQVEEEGNVNDLLDKLKLANGNPNALLMIDSELATRTFAAPVVPGVGTSA
;
A
#
# COMPACT_ATOMS: atom_id res chain seq x y z
N MET A 1 12.17 0.75 22.54
CA MET A 1 11.72 -0.42 21.76
C MET A 1 12.87 -1.43 21.75
N LYS A 2 12.62 -2.74 21.61
CA LYS A 2 13.74 -3.70 21.40
C LYS A 2 14.37 -3.43 20.04
N GLN A 3 15.69 -3.55 19.93
CA GLN A 3 16.43 -3.18 18.71
C GLN A 3 15.94 -3.94 17.47
N ASP A 4 15.63 -5.23 17.59
CA ASP A 4 15.09 -6.03 16.48
C ASP A 4 13.71 -5.55 16.02
N LEU A 5 12.87 -5.07 16.94
CA LEU A 5 11.56 -4.53 16.60
C LEU A 5 11.68 -3.16 15.92
N SER A 6 12.56 -2.27 16.39
CA SER A 6 12.79 -0.97 15.76
C SER A 6 13.36 -1.11 14.33
N ARG A 7 14.23 -2.09 14.13
CA ARG A 7 14.75 -2.43 12.80
C ARG A 7 13.64 -2.96 11.90
N ALA A 8 12.79 -3.86 12.39
CA ALA A 8 11.67 -4.39 11.62
C ALA A 8 10.65 -3.30 11.22
N PHE A 9 10.41 -2.30 12.08
CA PHE A 9 9.64 -1.11 11.70
C PHE A 9 10.31 -0.32 10.57
N SER A 10 11.63 -0.08 10.66
CA SER A 10 12.36 0.60 9.58
C SER A 10 12.34 -0.18 8.27
N GLU A 11 12.40 -1.51 8.33
CA GLU A 11 12.22 -2.39 7.17
C GLU A 11 10.80 -2.25 6.58
N GLN A 12 9.76 -2.23 7.41
CA GLN A 12 8.38 -2.00 6.95
C GLN A 12 8.21 -0.61 6.31
N ILE A 13 8.78 0.44 6.91
CA ILE A 13 8.74 1.80 6.36
C ILE A 13 9.33 1.81 4.93
N ASN A 14 10.45 1.12 4.70
CA ASN A 14 11.02 1.01 3.35
C ASN A 14 10.09 0.25 2.39
N LYS A 15 9.37 -0.77 2.86
CA LYS A 15 8.37 -1.47 2.05
C LYS A 15 7.23 -0.56 1.64
N GLU A 16 6.66 0.23 2.56
CA GLU A 16 5.59 1.18 2.20
C GLU A 16 6.06 2.27 1.22
N TYR A 17 7.27 2.79 1.41
CA TYR A 17 7.84 3.72 0.42
C TYR A 17 8.02 3.07 -0.95
N PHE A 18 8.48 1.80 -0.99
CA PHE A 18 8.55 1.06 -2.24
C PHE A 18 7.15 0.85 -2.86
N SER A 19 6.15 0.44 -2.07
CA SER A 19 4.74 0.30 -2.51
C SER A 19 4.25 1.59 -3.16
N ALA A 20 4.51 2.73 -2.52
CA ALA A 20 4.15 4.04 -3.06
C ALA A 20 4.76 4.24 -4.46
N PHE A 21 6.07 4.05 -4.62
CA PHE A 21 6.70 4.25 -5.93
C PHE A 21 6.29 3.19 -6.97
N LEU A 22 5.95 1.96 -6.55
CA LEU A 22 5.34 0.94 -7.40
C LEU A 22 4.00 1.42 -7.96
N TYR A 23 3.11 1.92 -7.10
CA TYR A 23 1.83 2.48 -7.53
C TYR A 23 1.99 3.70 -8.44
N LEU A 24 2.98 4.57 -8.18
CA LEU A 24 3.29 5.67 -9.08
C LEU A 24 3.78 5.20 -10.46
N ALA A 25 4.60 4.14 -10.52
CA ALA A 25 5.04 3.55 -11.77
C ALA A 25 3.86 2.94 -12.56
N MET A 26 2.95 2.25 -11.89
CA MET A 26 1.72 1.73 -12.49
C MET A 26 0.79 2.86 -12.97
N SER A 27 0.69 3.97 -12.23
CA SER A 27 -0.06 5.15 -12.65
C SER A 27 0.50 5.73 -13.95
N ASN A 28 1.83 5.85 -14.06
CA ASN A 28 2.49 6.29 -15.28
C ASN A 28 2.23 5.34 -16.46
N TYR A 29 2.26 4.03 -16.22
CA TYR A 29 1.89 3.03 -17.23
C TYR A 29 0.47 3.24 -17.74
N PHE A 30 -0.51 3.37 -16.85
CA PHE A 30 -1.91 3.58 -17.24
C PHE A 30 -2.13 4.89 -17.98
N ALA A 31 -1.49 5.97 -17.53
CA ALA A 31 -1.54 7.27 -18.20
C ALA A 31 -0.99 7.18 -19.63
N GLY A 32 0.13 6.49 -19.83
CA GLY A 32 0.72 6.24 -21.16
C GLY A 32 -0.16 5.40 -22.09
N ASN A 33 -1.02 4.55 -21.53
CA ASN A 33 -1.96 3.70 -22.28
C ASN A 33 -3.36 4.32 -22.44
N GLY A 34 -3.57 5.56 -22.00
CA GLY A 34 -4.84 6.28 -22.15
C GLY A 34 -5.95 5.87 -21.17
N LEU A 35 -5.62 5.12 -20.12
CA LEU A 35 -6.54 4.66 -19.07
C LEU A 35 -6.47 5.61 -17.87
N LYS A 36 -7.15 6.74 -17.98
CA LYS A 36 -7.02 7.86 -17.03
C LYS A 36 -7.58 7.52 -15.65
N GLY A 37 -8.61 6.69 -15.58
CA GLY A 37 -9.19 6.30 -14.31
C GLY A 37 -8.34 5.29 -13.56
N SER A 38 -7.79 4.29 -14.24
CA SER A 38 -6.79 3.38 -13.66
C SER A 38 -5.54 4.14 -13.20
N ALA A 39 -5.11 5.14 -13.98
CA ALA A 39 -4.01 6.03 -13.57
C ALA A 39 -4.36 6.82 -12.30
N ASN A 40 -5.57 7.36 -12.19
CA ASN A 40 -6.04 8.04 -10.99
C ASN A 40 -6.09 7.10 -9.78
N TRP A 41 -6.66 5.91 -9.93
CA TRP A 41 -6.79 4.95 -8.83
C TRP A 41 -5.42 4.55 -8.26
N THR A 42 -4.47 4.21 -9.14
CA THR A 42 -3.10 3.89 -8.72
C THR A 42 -2.35 5.11 -8.19
N TYR A 43 -2.64 6.32 -8.67
CA TYR A 43 -2.08 7.53 -8.08
C TYR A 43 -2.62 7.78 -6.66
N VAL A 44 -3.89 7.48 -6.40
CA VAL A 44 -4.44 7.55 -5.04
C VAL A 44 -3.77 6.51 -4.13
N GLN A 45 -3.55 5.27 -4.60
CA GLN A 45 -2.78 4.29 -3.81
C GLN A 45 -1.36 4.76 -3.51
N TYR A 46 -0.68 5.43 -4.45
CA TYR A 46 0.61 6.08 -4.17
C TYR A 46 0.52 7.05 -2.98
N GLN A 47 -0.56 7.84 -2.89
CA GLN A 47 -0.76 8.79 -1.78
C GLN A 47 -1.07 8.07 -0.46
N GLU A 48 -1.87 7.00 -0.50
CA GLU A 48 -2.22 6.17 0.66
C GLU A 48 -0.97 5.49 1.23
N GLU A 49 -0.15 4.83 0.39
CA GLU A 49 1.08 4.19 0.85
C GLU A 49 2.14 5.17 1.38
N LEU A 50 2.20 6.35 0.78
CA LEU A 50 3.06 7.41 1.31
C LEU A 50 2.62 7.81 2.73
N ALA A 51 1.30 7.91 2.96
CA ALA A 51 0.75 8.18 4.28
C ALA A 51 0.99 7.01 5.25
N HIS A 52 0.88 5.76 4.80
CA HIS A 52 1.20 4.56 5.58
C HIS A 52 2.63 4.61 6.10
N ALA A 53 3.60 4.88 5.21
CA ALA A 53 5.01 5.03 5.54
C ALA A 53 5.26 6.16 6.56
N GLN A 54 4.64 7.32 6.34
CA GLN A 54 4.78 8.48 7.21
C GLN A 54 4.20 8.23 8.61
N ASN A 55 3.07 7.53 8.71
CA ASN A 55 2.48 7.18 10.00
C ASN A 55 3.36 6.23 10.81
N LEU A 56 4.01 5.24 10.16
CA LEU A 56 5.01 4.39 10.81
C LEU A 56 6.22 5.20 11.31
N VAL A 57 6.71 6.16 10.51
CA VAL A 57 7.80 7.09 10.90
C VAL A 57 7.40 7.90 12.13
N HIS A 58 6.22 8.51 12.11
CA HIS A 58 5.73 9.30 13.23
C HIS A 58 5.55 8.46 14.49
N TYR A 59 5.08 7.22 14.36
CA TYR A 59 4.99 6.29 15.49
C TYR A 59 6.35 5.99 16.11
N LEU A 60 7.39 5.71 15.30
CA LEU A 60 8.75 5.51 15.81
C LEU A 60 9.29 6.76 16.50
N HIS A 61 9.10 7.95 15.92
CA HIS A 61 9.52 9.20 16.56
C HIS A 61 8.78 9.48 17.88
N ALA A 62 7.47 9.21 17.95
CA ALA A 62 6.69 9.31 19.19
C ALA A 62 7.21 8.36 20.28
N ARG A 63 7.87 7.27 19.88
CA ARG A 63 8.55 6.30 20.75
C ARG A 63 10.03 6.63 20.99
N SER A 64 10.51 7.79 20.52
CA SER A 64 11.92 8.22 20.59
C SER A 64 12.90 7.24 19.92
N GLU A 65 12.44 6.53 18.90
CA GLU A 65 13.26 5.62 18.09
C GLU A 65 13.79 6.34 16.83
N SER A 66 14.96 5.94 16.36
CA SER A 66 15.51 6.41 15.09
C SER A 66 14.98 5.58 13.91
N VAL A 67 14.73 6.23 12.77
CA VAL A 67 14.38 5.57 11.51
C VAL A 67 15.61 5.45 10.61
N SER A 68 15.81 4.30 9.98
CA SER A 68 16.82 4.12 8.93
C SER A 68 16.21 3.72 7.61
N PHE A 69 16.72 4.28 6.51
CA PHE A 69 16.26 3.98 5.15
C PHE A 69 17.27 3.10 4.42
N ALA A 70 16.75 2.17 3.63
CA ALA A 70 17.50 1.35 2.71
C ALA A 70 17.34 1.89 1.28
N GLU A 71 18.17 1.39 0.38
CA GLU A 71 17.99 1.65 -1.06
C GLU A 71 16.68 1.03 -1.53
N LEU A 72 15.92 1.77 -2.34
CA LEU A 72 14.71 1.28 -2.98
C LEU A 72 15.08 0.69 -4.35
N ALA A 73 14.58 -0.51 -4.64
CA ALA A 73 14.71 -1.11 -5.96
C ALA A 73 13.91 -0.31 -7.01
N ASP A 74 14.24 -0.50 -8.29
CA ASP A 74 13.45 0.07 -9.38
C ASP A 74 12.01 -0.50 -9.36
N PRO A 75 10.98 0.34 -9.18
CA PRO A 75 9.59 -0.10 -9.13
C PRO A 75 9.01 -0.39 -10.52
N SER A 76 9.75 -0.09 -11.60
CA SER A 76 9.24 -0.18 -12.96
C SER A 76 9.00 -1.65 -13.37
N GLY A 77 7.76 -1.95 -13.76
CA GLY A 77 7.38 -3.23 -14.35
C GLY A 77 7.21 -3.16 -15.87
N ALA A 78 7.32 -4.31 -16.51
CA ALA A 78 6.95 -4.50 -17.92
C ALA A 78 5.56 -5.15 -17.97
N TRP A 79 4.50 -4.36 -17.82
CA TRP A 79 3.12 -4.85 -17.89
C TRP A 79 2.59 -4.81 -19.32
N SER A 80 1.83 -5.83 -19.71
CA SER A 80 1.25 -5.97 -21.05
C SER A 80 -0.25 -5.65 -21.11
N SER A 81 -0.92 -5.60 -19.95
CA SER A 81 -2.36 -5.31 -19.89
C SER A 81 -2.78 -4.74 -18.52
N PRO A 82 -3.95 -4.08 -18.42
CA PRO A 82 -4.51 -3.68 -17.13
C PRO A 82 -4.71 -4.83 -16.15
N LEU A 83 -5.13 -5.99 -16.65
CA LEU A 83 -5.32 -7.18 -15.82
C LEU A 83 -4.01 -7.59 -15.15
N GLU A 84 -2.91 -7.64 -15.91
CA GLU A 84 -1.59 -8.00 -15.38
C GLU A 84 -1.09 -7.00 -14.34
N VAL A 85 -1.36 -5.69 -14.52
CA VAL A 85 -1.02 -4.68 -13.50
C VAL A 85 -1.75 -4.99 -12.19
N PHE A 86 -3.06 -5.19 -12.23
CA PHE A 86 -3.83 -5.43 -11.00
C PHE A 86 -3.58 -6.81 -10.38
N GLU A 87 -3.16 -7.81 -11.17
CA GLU A 87 -2.67 -9.09 -10.65
C GLU A 87 -1.36 -8.89 -9.88
N ALA A 88 -0.44 -8.08 -10.41
CA ALA A 88 0.79 -7.71 -9.73
C ALA A 88 0.54 -6.88 -8.47
N VAL A 89 -0.47 -6.00 -8.48
CA VAL A 89 -0.92 -5.28 -7.28
C VAL A 89 -1.38 -6.27 -6.21
N LEU A 90 -2.21 -7.25 -6.54
CA LEU A 90 -2.70 -8.23 -5.56
C LEU A 90 -1.55 -9.08 -4.99
N GLU A 91 -0.60 -9.48 -5.82
CA GLU A 91 0.59 -10.21 -5.34
C GLU A 91 1.41 -9.35 -4.38
N HIS A 92 1.64 -8.08 -4.73
CA HIS A 92 2.36 -7.13 -3.89
C HIS A 92 1.65 -6.92 -2.54
N GLU A 93 0.34 -6.67 -2.55
CA GLU A 93 -0.42 -6.46 -1.31
C GLU A 93 -0.37 -7.66 -0.37
N LYS A 94 -0.40 -8.89 -0.89
CA LYS A 94 -0.24 -10.09 -0.06
C LYS A 94 1.13 -10.15 0.63
N LEU A 95 2.19 -9.67 -0.03
CA LEU A 95 3.52 -9.58 0.58
C LEU A 95 3.57 -8.51 1.67
N VAL A 96 2.88 -7.38 1.49
CA VAL A 96 2.74 -6.33 2.50
C VAL A 96 1.92 -6.85 3.70
N THR A 97 0.80 -7.52 3.45
CA THR A 97 -0.04 -8.17 4.48
C THR A 97 0.78 -9.15 5.32
N GLU A 98 1.55 -10.04 4.68
CA GLU A 98 2.41 -10.97 5.40
C GLU A 98 3.47 -10.23 6.24
N SER A 99 4.06 -9.17 5.68
CA SER A 99 5.06 -8.35 6.38
C SER A 99 4.50 -7.66 7.62
N ILE A 100 3.30 -7.06 7.52
CA ILE A 100 2.59 -6.44 8.65
C ILE A 100 2.24 -7.50 9.70
N GLY A 101 1.75 -8.66 9.29
CA GLY A 101 1.44 -9.77 10.20
C GLY A 101 2.66 -10.27 10.97
N ASN A 102 3.82 -10.36 10.29
CA ASN A 102 5.10 -10.71 10.90
C ASN A 102 5.56 -9.64 11.90
N LEU A 103 5.44 -8.35 11.55
CA LEU A 103 5.79 -7.24 12.43
C LEU A 103 4.89 -7.20 13.68
N ALA A 104 3.58 -7.41 13.52
CA ALA A 104 2.63 -7.49 14.63
C ALA A 104 2.92 -8.69 15.55
N THR A 105 3.27 -9.84 14.97
CA THR A 105 3.69 -11.03 15.73
C THR A 105 4.96 -10.74 16.53
N LEU A 106 5.96 -10.09 15.93
CA LEU A 106 7.20 -9.72 16.60
C LEU A 106 6.96 -8.73 17.75
N ALA A 107 6.06 -7.76 17.57
CA ALA A 107 5.66 -6.82 18.62
C ALA A 107 5.04 -7.57 19.83
N MET A 108 4.13 -8.51 19.57
CA MET A 108 3.50 -9.32 20.60
C MET A 108 4.51 -10.23 21.32
N GLN A 109 5.37 -10.95 20.58
CA GLN A 109 6.44 -11.79 21.15
C GLN A 109 7.45 -10.98 21.96
N SER A 110 7.66 -9.72 21.58
CA SER A 110 8.54 -8.81 22.29
C SER A 110 7.94 -8.25 23.58
N GLY A 111 6.63 -8.43 23.80
CA GLY A 111 5.88 -7.81 24.89
C GLY A 111 5.63 -6.32 24.69
N ASP A 112 5.81 -5.79 23.48
CA ASP A 112 5.56 -4.37 23.17
C ASP A 112 4.08 -4.18 22.78
N HIS A 113 3.22 -4.15 23.79
CA HIS A 113 1.77 -4.04 23.60
C HIS A 113 1.35 -2.76 22.87
N ALA A 114 2.09 -1.67 23.05
CA ALA A 114 1.82 -0.42 22.34
C ALA A 114 2.06 -0.57 20.82
N ALA A 115 3.18 -1.19 20.43
CA ALA A 115 3.45 -1.50 19.02
C ALA A 115 2.42 -2.47 18.45
N TYR A 116 2.03 -3.49 19.21
CA TYR A 116 1.00 -4.43 18.77
C TYR A 116 -0.35 -3.73 18.52
N ILE A 117 -0.80 -2.87 19.44
CA ILE A 117 -2.06 -2.11 19.30
C ILE A 117 -1.99 -1.16 18.10
N PHE A 118 -0.87 -0.45 17.93
CA PHE A 118 -0.64 0.43 16.78
C PHE A 118 -0.75 -0.34 15.44
N LEU A 119 -0.13 -1.52 15.37
CA LEU A 119 -0.15 -2.35 14.17
C LEU A 119 -1.51 -3.00 13.88
N GLN A 120 -2.46 -3.02 14.82
CA GLN A 120 -3.81 -3.55 14.56
C GLN A 120 -4.51 -2.77 13.44
N TRP A 121 -4.28 -1.45 13.35
CA TRP A 121 -4.83 -0.64 12.27
C TRP A 121 -4.32 -1.12 10.90
N TYR A 122 -3.00 -1.34 10.77
CA TYR A 122 -2.41 -1.86 9.53
C TYR A 122 -2.89 -3.28 9.21
N VAL A 123 -3.08 -4.13 10.22
CA VAL A 123 -3.63 -5.49 10.01
C VAL A 123 -5.05 -5.42 9.42
N THR A 124 -5.88 -4.49 9.89
CA THR A 124 -7.22 -4.30 9.32
C THR A 124 -7.20 -3.61 7.97
N GLU A 125 -6.31 -2.64 7.77
CA GLU A 125 -6.14 -1.92 6.51
C GLU A 125 -5.78 -2.88 5.37
N GLN A 126 -4.84 -3.78 5.60
CA GLN A 126 -4.43 -4.77 4.60
C GLN A 126 -5.59 -5.72 4.17
N VAL A 127 -6.60 -5.92 5.02
CA VAL A 127 -7.81 -6.67 4.62
C VAL A 127 -8.65 -5.85 3.64
N GLU A 128 -8.73 -4.53 3.84
CA GLU A 128 -9.43 -3.62 2.93
C GLU A 128 -8.67 -3.45 1.61
N GLU A 129 -7.33 -3.32 1.65
CA GLU A 129 -6.47 -3.25 0.47
C GLU A 129 -6.64 -4.49 -0.43
N GLU A 130 -6.47 -5.69 0.12
CA GLU A 130 -6.68 -6.93 -0.64
C GLU A 130 -8.12 -7.04 -1.16
N GLY A 131 -9.12 -6.63 -0.36
CA GLY A 131 -10.53 -6.63 -0.77
C GLY A 131 -10.79 -5.74 -1.98
N ASN A 132 -10.31 -4.50 -1.94
CA ASN A 132 -10.46 -3.52 -3.02
C ASN A 132 -9.84 -4.02 -4.34
N VAL A 133 -8.66 -4.64 -4.26
CA VAL A 133 -7.96 -5.16 -5.44
C VAL A 133 -8.68 -6.41 -6.00
N ASN A 134 -9.15 -7.31 -5.13
CA ASN A 134 -9.92 -8.49 -5.58
C ASN A 134 -11.21 -8.10 -6.29
N ASP A 135 -11.97 -7.15 -5.75
CA ASP A 135 -13.20 -6.65 -6.38
C ASP A 135 -12.95 -6.08 -7.78
N LEU A 136 -11.84 -5.35 -7.95
CA LEU A 136 -11.44 -4.83 -9.25
C LEU A 136 -11.01 -5.93 -10.22
N LEU A 137 -10.23 -6.90 -9.74
CA LEU A 137 -9.83 -8.05 -10.54
C LEU A 137 -11.02 -8.87 -11.01
N ASP A 138 -12.03 -9.07 -10.17
CA ASP A 138 -13.25 -9.78 -10.54
C ASP A 138 -14.02 -9.03 -11.65
N LYS A 139 -14.12 -7.69 -11.56
CA LYS A 139 -14.70 -6.87 -12.64
C LYS A 139 -13.91 -7.00 -13.95
N LEU A 140 -12.58 -6.96 -13.89
CA LEU A 140 -11.72 -7.10 -15.07
C LEU A 140 -11.83 -8.48 -15.71
N LYS A 141 -11.88 -9.55 -14.90
CA LYS A 141 -12.12 -10.91 -15.37
C LYS A 141 -13.50 -11.05 -16.02
N LEU A 142 -14.54 -10.45 -15.44
CA LEU A 142 -15.88 -10.42 -16.03
C LEU A 142 -15.91 -9.64 -17.35
N ALA A 143 -15.16 -8.55 -17.47
CA ALA A 143 -15.03 -7.79 -18.70
C ALA A 143 -14.40 -8.63 -19.83
N ASN A 144 -13.52 -9.59 -19.50
CA ASN A 144 -12.91 -10.55 -20.41
C ASN A 144 -12.39 -9.92 -21.72
N GLY A 145 -11.65 -8.82 -21.59
CA GLY A 145 -11.05 -8.09 -22.72
C GLY A 145 -12.02 -7.25 -23.56
N ASN A 146 -13.28 -7.10 -23.14
CA ASN A 146 -14.24 -6.22 -23.83
C ASN A 146 -13.85 -4.73 -23.64
N PRO A 147 -13.57 -3.97 -24.72
CA PRO A 147 -13.12 -2.59 -24.60
C PRO A 147 -14.14 -1.65 -23.96
N ASN A 148 -15.43 -1.84 -24.20
CA ASN A 148 -16.47 -0.99 -23.62
C ASN A 148 -16.58 -1.23 -22.11
N ALA A 149 -16.51 -2.48 -21.67
CA ALA A 149 -16.50 -2.82 -20.25
C ALA A 149 -15.25 -2.27 -19.55
N LEU A 150 -14.08 -2.35 -20.20
CA LEU A 150 -12.86 -1.74 -19.68
C LEU A 150 -12.98 -0.21 -19.52
N LEU A 151 -13.56 0.49 -20.50
CA LEU A 151 -13.78 1.94 -20.39
C LEU A 151 -14.80 2.31 -19.29
N MET A 152 -15.80 1.45 -19.03
CA MET A 152 -16.72 1.64 -17.91
C MET A 152 -16.01 1.47 -16.57
N ILE A 153 -15.17 0.45 -16.43
CA ILE A 153 -14.34 0.23 -15.23
C ILE A 153 -13.39 1.43 -15.05
N ASP A 154 -12.69 1.86 -16.10
CA ASP A 154 -11.80 3.03 -16.04
C ASP A 154 -12.56 4.27 -15.58
N SER A 155 -13.76 4.52 -16.10
CA SER A 155 -14.59 5.66 -15.66
C SER A 155 -14.97 5.60 -14.18
N GLU A 156 -15.20 4.40 -13.64
CA GLU A 156 -15.45 4.19 -12.20
C GLU A 156 -14.19 4.51 -11.37
N LEU A 157 -13.03 4.00 -11.78
CA LEU A 157 -11.74 4.21 -11.10
C LEU A 157 -11.32 5.68 -11.05
N ALA A 158 -11.74 6.48 -12.02
CA ALA A 158 -11.52 7.93 -12.04
C ALA A 158 -12.21 8.69 -10.89
N THR A 159 -13.15 8.06 -10.19
CA THR A 159 -13.89 8.68 -9.08
C THR A 159 -13.22 8.51 -7.72
N ARG A 160 -12.20 7.65 -7.60
CA ARG A 160 -11.47 7.46 -6.35
C ARG A 160 -10.78 8.77 -5.96
N THR A 161 -10.96 9.17 -4.70
CA THR A 161 -10.32 10.36 -4.12
C THR A 161 -9.49 9.94 -2.92
N PHE A 162 -8.31 10.55 -2.78
CA PHE A 162 -7.49 10.36 -1.60
C PHE A 162 -8.21 10.84 -0.33
N ALA A 163 -8.29 9.95 0.64
CA ALA A 163 -8.67 10.26 2.01
C ALA A 163 -7.51 9.88 2.91
N ALA A 164 -6.95 10.86 3.64
CA ALA A 164 -5.82 10.58 4.51
C ALA A 164 -6.21 9.56 5.60
N PRO A 165 -5.43 8.47 5.79
CA PRO A 165 -5.74 7.45 6.77
C PRO A 165 -5.66 8.02 8.20
N VAL A 166 -6.63 7.66 9.04
CA VAL A 166 -6.69 8.06 10.45
C VAL A 166 -6.11 6.94 11.31
N VAL A 167 -4.79 6.96 11.50
CA VAL A 167 -4.06 5.93 12.26
C VAL A 167 -4.07 6.24 13.76
N PRO A 168 -4.65 5.38 14.62
CA PRO A 168 -4.68 5.62 16.06
C PRO A 168 -3.28 5.70 16.68
N GLY A 169 -3.09 6.63 17.62
CA GLY A 169 -1.84 6.75 18.38
C GLY A 169 -0.72 7.51 17.67
N VAL A 170 -0.95 7.97 16.44
CA VAL A 170 -0.08 8.94 15.75
C VAL A 170 -0.73 10.31 15.92
N GLY A 171 -0.01 11.26 16.54
CA GLY A 171 -0.48 12.64 16.59
C GLY A 171 -0.58 13.18 15.17
N THR A 172 -1.66 13.86 14.83
CA THR A 172 -1.77 14.60 13.57
C THR A 172 -0.75 15.73 13.59
N SER A 173 0.50 15.46 13.25
CA SER A 173 1.46 16.52 12.98
C SER A 173 1.05 17.16 11.67
N ALA A 174 0.45 18.34 11.81
CA ALA A 174 0.10 19.28 10.75
C ALA A 174 1.32 19.70 9.91
#